data_AF-A0A0Q4LRX6-F1
#
_entry.id   AF-A0A0Q4LRX6-F1
#
_cell.length_a   1.000
_cell.length_b   1.000
_cell.length_c   1.000
_cell.angle_alpha   90.00
_cell.angle_beta   90.00
_cell.angle_gamma   90.00
#
_symmetry.space_group_name_H-M   'P 1'
#
loop_
_entity.id
_entity.type
_entity.pdbx_description
1 polymer ?
#
loop_
_entity_poly.entity_id
_entity_poly.type
_entity_poly.pdbx_seq_one_letter_code
_entity_poly.pdbx_strand_id
1 'polypeptide(L)'
;MIYLKIDDNKGFFLRDGGEQEATWHAIDLITKEDLYFLLKKAVLDDFEMAAYNEQILSNKAHQIIYKNLYEKFTDLEANRTRFKDESDNLYKAALEKYKPAE
;
A
#
# COMPACT_ATOMS: atom_id res chain seq x y z
N MET A 1 -1.20 6.88 -5.55
CA MET A 1 -2.69 6.88 -5.48
C MET A 1 -3.12 6.37 -4.12
N ILE A 2 -4.11 6.99 -3.48
CA ILE A 2 -4.52 6.64 -2.12
C ILE A 2 -5.49 5.45 -2.15
N TYR A 3 -5.16 4.39 -1.42
CA TYR A 3 -5.96 3.15 -1.35
C TYR A 3 -6.61 2.91 0.01
N LEU A 4 -6.08 3.51 1.08
CA LEU A 4 -6.69 3.51 2.41
C LEU A 4 -6.85 4.94 2.89
N LYS A 5 -8.06 5.28 3.35
CA LYS A 5 -8.38 6.59 3.90
C LYS A 5 -9.19 6.47 5.18
N ILE A 6 -9.14 7.51 5.99
CA ILE A 6 -9.99 7.67 7.17
C ILE A 6 -10.90 8.86 6.90
N ASP A 7 -12.20 8.65 6.97
CA ASP A 7 -13.23 9.66 6.71
C ASP A 7 -14.40 9.45 7.68
N ASP A 8 -15.02 10.51 8.19
CA ASP A 8 -16.14 10.45 9.15
C ASP A 8 -15.95 9.42 10.29
N ASN A 9 -14.77 9.45 10.92
CA ASN A 9 -14.35 8.53 11.99
C ASN A 9 -14.35 7.03 11.63
N LYS A 10 -14.37 6.70 10.34
CA LYS A 10 -14.36 5.32 9.81
C LYS A 10 -13.21 5.13 8.82
N GLY A 11 -12.62 3.94 8.89
CA GLY A 11 -11.64 3.50 7.90
C GLY A 11 -12.34 3.03 6.63
N PHE A 12 -11.82 3.43 5.48
CA PHE A 12 -12.26 2.99 4.16
C PHE A 12 -11.08 2.48 3.34
N PHE A 13 -11.36 1.52 2.46
CA PHE A 13 -10.44 1.04 1.44
C PHE A 13 -11.05 1.22 0.05
N LEU A 14 -10.18 1.33 -0.95
CA LEU A 14 -10.57 1.38 -2.34
C LEU A 14 -10.72 -0.05 -2.88
N ARG A 15 -11.93 -0.41 -3.31
CA ARG A 15 -12.25 -1.69 -3.95
C ARG A 15 -12.13 -1.56 -5.47
N ASP A 16 -11.66 -2.62 -6.10
CA ASP A 16 -11.62 -2.70 -7.56
C ASP A 16 -13.03 -2.72 -8.16
N GLY A 17 -13.31 -1.79 -9.06
CA GLY A 17 -14.56 -1.72 -9.82
C GLY A 17 -14.51 -2.49 -11.14
N GLY A 18 -13.35 -3.05 -11.51
CA GLY A 18 -13.14 -3.67 -12.82
C GLY A 18 -13.29 -2.65 -13.95
N GLU A 19 -14.34 -2.79 -14.76
CA GLU A 19 -14.68 -1.84 -15.84
C GLU A 19 -15.35 -0.55 -15.32
N GLN A 20 -15.77 -0.54 -14.05
CA GLN A 20 -16.39 0.61 -13.39
C GLN A 20 -15.37 1.35 -12.51
N GLU A 21 -15.72 2.59 -12.14
CA GLU A 21 -14.92 3.41 -11.26
C GLU A 21 -14.74 2.75 -9.88
N ALA A 22 -13.52 2.81 -9.34
CA ALA A 22 -13.20 2.20 -8.06
C ALA A 22 -13.99 2.86 -6.91
N THR A 23 -14.61 2.04 -6.06
CA THR A 23 -15.51 2.52 -5.00
C THR A 23 -14.89 2.41 -3.63
N TRP A 24 -15.22 3.35 -2.76
CA TRP A 24 -14.80 3.33 -1.35
C TRP A 24 -15.74 2.46 -0.52
N HIS A 25 -15.17 1.48 0.17
CA HIS A 25 -15.90 0.60 1.07
C HIS A 25 -15.34 0.68 2.48
N ALA A 26 -16.22 0.48 3.46
CA ALA A 26 -15.85 0.48 4.86
C ALA A 26 -14.92 -0.71 5.17
N ILE A 27 -13.87 -0.46 5.94
CA ILE A 27 -12.78 -1.42 6.13
C ILE A 27 -13.16 -2.69 6.90
N ASP A 28 -14.27 -2.66 7.62
CA ASP A 28 -14.88 -3.82 8.27
C ASP A 28 -15.50 -4.80 7.26
N LEU A 29 -15.83 -4.35 6.05
CA LEU A 29 -16.38 -5.17 4.96
C LEU A 29 -15.30 -5.71 4.01
N ILE A 30 -14.03 -5.62 4.41
CA ILE A 30 -12.91 -6.06 3.57
C ILE A 30 -12.92 -7.59 3.41
N THR A 31 -12.79 -8.04 2.16
CA THR A 31 -12.77 -9.46 1.81
C THR A 31 -11.37 -9.91 1.37
N LYS A 32 -11.18 -11.22 1.21
CA LYS A 32 -9.93 -11.79 0.71
C LYS A 32 -9.57 -11.26 -0.70
N GLU A 33 -10.57 -11.06 -1.54
CA GLU A 33 -10.37 -10.58 -2.91
C GLU A 33 -9.89 -9.12 -2.91
N ASP A 34 -10.46 -8.30 -2.04
CA ASP A 34 -10.02 -6.92 -1.83
C ASP A 34 -8.58 -6.83 -1.33
N LEU A 35 -8.23 -7.66 -0.36
CA LEU A 35 -6.86 -7.73 0.16
C LEU A 35 -5.87 -8.10 -0.95
N TYR A 36 -6.25 -9.06 -1.80
CA TYR A 36 -5.40 -9.47 -2.92
C TYR A 36 -5.25 -8.35 -3.96
N PHE A 37 -6.31 -7.60 -4.23
CA PHE A 37 -6.25 -6.41 -5.09
C PHE A 37 -5.34 -5.32 -4.51
N LEU A 38 -5.55 -4.95 -3.24
CA LEU A 38 -4.72 -3.95 -2.55
C LEU A 38 -3.25 -4.38 -2.51
N LEU A 39 -2.97 -5.67 -2.28
CA LEU A 39 -1.62 -6.21 -2.31
C LEU A 39 -0.97 -6.08 -3.69
N LYS A 40 -1.70 -6.40 -4.77
CA LYS A 40 -1.19 -6.19 -6.13
C LYS A 40 -0.84 -4.72 -6.38
N LYS A 41 -1.71 -3.81 -5.94
CA LYS A 41 -1.50 -2.37 -6.08
C LYS A 41 -0.31 -1.87 -5.26
N ALA A 42 -0.13 -2.36 -4.03
CA ALA A 42 1.03 -2.05 -3.20
C ALA A 42 2.36 -2.51 -3.80
N VAL A 43 2.37 -3.62 -4.55
CA VAL A 43 3.58 -4.14 -5.18
C VAL A 43 3.88 -3.45 -6.52
N LEU A 44 2.85 -3.18 -7.34
CA LEU A 44 3.02 -2.74 -8.72
C LEU A 44 2.97 -1.21 -8.91
N ASP A 45 2.20 -0.51 -8.08
CA ASP A 45 1.91 0.91 -8.23
C ASP A 45 2.41 1.72 -7.02
N ASP A 46 2.37 3.05 -7.12
CA ASP A 46 2.55 3.95 -5.98
C ASP A 46 1.29 3.90 -5.08
N PHE A 47 1.44 3.20 -3.97
CA PHE A 47 0.37 2.87 -3.03
C PHE A 47 0.46 3.76 -1.80
N GLU A 48 -0.45 4.71 -1.70
CA GLU A 48 -0.50 5.65 -0.59
C GLU A 48 -1.64 5.30 0.36
N MET A 49 -1.43 5.61 1.65
CA MET A 49 -2.39 5.37 2.71
C MET A 49 -2.43 6.58 3.64
N ALA A 50 -3.62 6.91 4.16
CA ALA A 50 -3.71 7.83 5.28
C ALA A 50 -3.11 7.19 6.53
N ALA A 51 -2.32 7.97 7.28
CA ALA A 51 -1.71 7.51 8.52
C ALA A 51 -2.77 7.03 9.52
N TYR A 52 -2.51 5.88 10.16
CA TYR A 52 -3.38 5.39 11.21
C TYR A 52 -3.48 6.40 12.36
N ASN A 53 -4.71 6.76 12.74
CA ASN A 53 -4.98 7.61 13.89
C ASN A 53 -6.14 7.03 14.73
N GLU A 54 -5.79 6.52 15.91
CA GLU A 54 -6.72 5.91 16.86
C GLU A 54 -7.77 6.90 17.39
N GLN A 55 -7.44 8.19 17.49
CA GLN A 55 -8.36 9.22 18.00
C GLN A 55 -9.46 9.54 17.00
N ILE A 56 -9.19 9.39 15.70
CA ILE A 56 -10.15 9.64 14.62
C ILE A 56 -11.04 8.41 14.42
N LEU A 57 -10.47 7.21 14.47
CA LEU A 57 -11.24 5.96 14.32
C LEU A 57 -12.00 5.64 15.61
N SER A 58 -13.31 5.93 15.67
CA SER A 58 -14.09 5.67 16.90
C SER A 58 -14.48 4.20 17.09
N ASN A 59 -14.53 3.41 16.00
CA ASN A 59 -14.90 2.00 16.07
C ASN A 59 -13.67 1.11 16.26
N LYS A 60 -13.65 0.32 17.35
CA LYS A 60 -12.57 -0.64 17.67
C LYS A 60 -12.27 -1.64 16.54
N ALA A 61 -13.29 -2.11 15.81
CA ALA A 61 -13.07 -3.02 14.69
C ALA A 61 -12.30 -2.33 13.57
N HIS A 62 -12.68 -1.10 13.22
CA HIS A 62 -11.97 -0.32 12.21
C HIS A 62 -10.55 0.03 12.68
N GLN A 63 -10.36 0.35 13.97
CA GLN A 63 -9.02 0.57 14.53
C GLN A 63 -8.12 -0.65 14.33
N ILE A 64 -8.58 -1.83 14.75
CA ILE A 64 -7.79 -3.07 14.68
C ILE A 64 -7.46 -3.42 13.22
N ILE A 65 -8.46 -3.41 12.33
CA ILE A 65 -8.27 -3.81 10.94
C ILE A 65 -7.39 -2.79 10.21
N TYR A 66 -7.68 -1.49 10.35
CA TYR A 66 -6.91 -0.44 9.69
C TYR A 66 -5.46 -0.44 10.16
N LYS A 67 -5.22 -0.53 11.48
CA LYS A 67 -3.86 -0.61 12.04
C LYS A 67 -3.08 -1.79 11.44
N ASN A 68 -3.68 -2.98 11.44
CA ASN A 68 -3.03 -4.18 10.94
C ASN A 68 -2.67 -4.07 9.45
N LEU A 69 -3.57 -3.52 8.63
CA LEU A 69 -3.31 -3.30 7.21
C LEU A 69 -2.24 -2.24 7.00
N TYR A 70 -2.34 -1.10 7.69
CA TYR A 70 -1.38 -0.02 7.59
C TYR A 70 0.04 -0.49 7.94
N GLU A 71 0.22 -1.22 9.06
CA GLU A 71 1.50 -1.80 9.46
C GLU A 71 2.03 -2.75 8.38
N LYS A 72 1.21 -3.71 7.92
CA LYS A 72 1.63 -4.70 6.91
C LYS A 72 2.02 -4.07 5.57
N PHE A 73 1.27 -3.09 5.10
CA PHE A 73 1.58 -2.41 3.84
C PHE A 73 2.80 -1.49 3.97
N THR A 74 2.98 -0.85 5.12
CA THR A 74 4.20 -0.07 5.41
C THR A 74 5.44 -0.97 5.41
N ASP A 75 5.37 -2.14 6.06
CA ASP A 75 6.46 -3.13 6.04
C ASP A 75 6.74 -3.64 4.62
N LEU A 76 5.70 -3.85 3.81
CA LEU A 76 5.83 -4.27 2.42
C LEU A 76 6.54 -3.21 1.57
N GLU A 77 6.15 -1.94 1.72
CA GLU A 77 6.75 -0.82 1.00
C GLU A 77 8.22 -0.61 1.39
N ALA A 78 8.53 -0.72 2.69
CA ALA A 78 9.91 -0.68 3.18
C ALA A 78 10.76 -1.81 2.59
N ASN A 79 10.23 -3.04 2.55
CA ASN A 79 10.91 -4.18 1.93
C ASN A 79 11.10 -4.01 0.42
N ARG A 80 10.10 -3.46 -0.29
CA ARG A 80 10.20 -3.17 -1.73
C ARG A 80 11.31 -2.16 -2.01
N THR A 81 11.36 -1.08 -1.24
CA THR A 81 12.39 -0.04 -1.35
C THR A 81 13.77 -0.63 -1.11
N ARG A 82 13.92 -1.39 -0.01
CA ARG A 82 15.18 -2.08 0.30
C ARG A 82 15.61 -3.05 -0.79
N PHE A 83 14.69 -3.84 -1.35
CA PHE A 83 15.01 -4.77 -2.44
C PHE A 83 15.46 -4.04 -3.70
N LYS A 84 14.83 -2.91 -4.03
CA LYS A 84 15.24 -2.06 -5.15
C LYS A 84 16.64 -1.49 -4.93
N ASP A 85 16.92 -0.95 -3.74
CA ASP A 85 18.23 -0.40 -3.39
C ASP A 85 19.33 -1.48 -3.41
N GLU A 86 19.05 -2.68 -2.90
CA GLU A 86 19.96 -3.83 -2.97
C GLU A 86 20.22 -4.26 -4.42
N SER A 87 19.18 -4.28 -5.27
CA SER A 87 19.30 -4.61 -6.70
C SER A 87 20.12 -3.57 -7.45
N ASP A 88 19.82 -2.29 -7.25
CA ASP A 88 20.53 -1.18 -7.91
C ASP A 88 22.01 -1.19 -7.50
N ASN A 89 22.32 -1.40 -6.23
CA ASN A 89 23.72 -1.53 -5.77
C ASN A 89 24.42 -2.76 -6.35
N LEU A 90 23.74 -3.91 -6.44
CA LEU A 90 24.30 -5.13 -7.00
C LEU A 90 24.67 -4.95 -8.48
N TYR A 91 23.79 -4.32 -9.25
CA TYR A 91 23.99 -4.12 -10.69
C TYR A 91 24.78 -2.85 -11.02
N LYS A 92 24.99 -1.93 -10.08
CA LYS A 92 25.74 -0.69 -10.28
C LYS A 92 27.11 -0.92 -10.91
N ALA A 93 27.90 -1.85 -10.36
CA ALA A 93 29.24 -2.16 -10.87
C ALA A 93 29.22 -2.78 -12.28
N ALA A 94 28.17 -3.54 -12.60
CA ALA A 94 28.00 -4.11 -13.93
C ALA A 94 27.56 -3.03 -14.94
N LEU A 95 26.65 -2.14 -14.56
CA LEU A 95 26.19 -1.03 -15.38
C LEU A 95 27.29 -0.01 -15.65
N GLU A 96 28.14 0.30 -14.66
CA GLU A 96 29.29 1.20 -14.82
C GLU A 96 30.31 0.66 -15.83
N LYS A 97 30.47 -0.65 -15.96
CA LYS A 97 31.34 -1.26 -16.99
C LYS A 97 30.85 -1.06 -18.43
N TYR A 98 29.55 -0.84 -18.62
CA TYR A 98 28.95 -0.59 -19.93
C TYR A 98 28.63 0.89 -20.18
N LYS A 99 28.88 1.78 -19.21
CA LYS A 99 28.84 3.21 -19.48
C LYS A 99 30.02 3.56 -20.38
N PRO A 100 29.79 4.13 -21.58
CA PRO A 100 30.88 4.57 -22.42
C PRO A 100 31.70 5.62 -21.66
N ALA A 101 33.02 5.51 -21.72
CA ALA A 101 33.92 6.53 -21.20
C ALA A 101 33.67 7.83 -21.96
N GLU A 102 33.27 8.88 -21.25
CA GLU A 102 33.26 10.26 -21.75
C GLU A 102 34.65 10.87 -21.61
#